data_AF-A0A7C5HT46-F1
#
_entry.id   AF-A0A7C5HT46-F1
#
_cell.length_a   1.000
_cell.length_b   1.000
_cell.length_c   1.000
_cell.angle_alpha   90.00
_cell.angle_beta   90.00
_cell.angle_gamma   90.00
#
_symmetry.space_group_name_H-M   'P 1'
#
loop_
_entity.id
_entity.type
_entity.pdbx_description
1 polymer ?
#
loop_
_entity_poly.entity_id
_entity_poly.type
_entity_poly.pdbx_seq_one_letter_code
_entity_poly.pdbx_strand_id
1 'polypeptide(L)'
;DELLEESSSAGDNFLANVSASWEKEALGAEAKGARVALLRFSVILGKDGGALAKMLPAFKCFAGGPMGSGMQWFSWMHIQDLAAAVEMILVNEDMKGTFNFCSPHPERHHHFAKTLGKALGRPAFLKMPAFVLKRIMGELGDVMLASQRCVPQKLQRHGFEFQYPVLKNALGNLLNE
;
A
#
# COMPACT_ATOMS: atom_id res chain seq x y z
N ASP A 1 9.89 4.02 -13.64
CA ASP A 1 9.19 5.17 -13.03
C ASP A 1 7.78 5.38 -13.60
N GLU A 2 7.14 4.33 -14.11
CA GLU A 2 5.76 4.39 -14.62
C GLU A 2 4.75 4.63 -13.49
N LEU A 3 3.72 5.43 -13.77
CA LEU A 3 2.56 5.60 -12.90
C LEU A 3 1.56 4.48 -13.20
N LEU A 4 1.17 3.70 -12.18
CA LEU A 4 0.30 2.54 -12.35
C LEU A 4 -1.14 2.89 -11.98
N GLU A 5 -2.01 2.80 -12.98
CA GLU A 5 -3.46 2.98 -12.86
C GLU A 5 -4.16 1.62 -12.99
N GLU A 6 -5.47 1.55 -12.73
CA GLU A 6 -6.22 0.29 -12.86
C GLU A 6 -6.23 -0.26 -14.30
N SER A 7 -6.03 0.60 -15.30
CA SER A 7 -5.91 0.24 -16.72
C SER A 7 -4.50 -0.12 -17.17
N SER A 8 -3.48 0.02 -16.31
CA SER A 8 -2.12 -0.38 -16.64
C SER A 8 -2.02 -1.89 -16.86
N SER A 9 -1.11 -2.31 -17.73
CA SER A 9 -0.84 -3.73 -17.98
C SER A 9 -0.34 -4.42 -16.72
N ALA A 10 -0.71 -5.70 -16.56
CA ALA A 10 -0.15 -6.53 -15.51
C ALA A 10 1.37 -6.67 -15.66
N GLY A 11 2.07 -6.85 -14.54
CA GLY A 11 3.47 -7.26 -14.55
C GLY A 11 3.64 -8.68 -15.08
N ASP A 12 4.89 -9.10 -15.26
CA ASP A 12 5.29 -10.38 -15.86
C ASP A 12 5.94 -11.34 -14.86
N ASN A 13 5.91 -11.01 -13.57
CA ASN A 13 6.56 -11.79 -12.52
C ASN A 13 5.58 -12.76 -11.81
N PHE A 14 6.14 -13.57 -10.90
CA PHE A 14 5.37 -14.55 -10.12
C PHE A 14 4.17 -13.93 -9.38
N LEU A 15 4.36 -12.81 -8.67
CA LEU A 15 3.28 -12.17 -7.90
C LEU A 15 2.20 -11.59 -8.83
N ALA A 16 2.58 -11.08 -10.00
CA ALA A 16 1.63 -10.63 -11.01
C ALA A 16 0.78 -11.80 -11.54
N ASN A 17 1.40 -12.95 -11.82
CA ASN A 17 0.70 -14.16 -12.28
C ASN A 17 -0.24 -14.73 -11.20
N VAL A 18 0.17 -14.70 -9.93
CA VAL A 18 -0.69 -15.09 -8.79
C VAL A 18 -1.89 -14.16 -8.70
N SER A 19 -1.66 -12.84 -8.75
CA SER A 19 -2.72 -11.83 -8.67
C SER A 19 -3.70 -11.95 -9.84
N ALA A 20 -3.20 -12.09 -11.07
CA ALA A 20 -4.03 -12.28 -12.26
C ALA A 20 -4.88 -13.55 -12.19
N SER A 21 -4.34 -14.66 -11.67
CA SER A 21 -5.11 -15.89 -11.48
C SER A 21 -6.20 -15.73 -10.43
N TRP A 22 -5.92 -15.03 -9.33
CA TRP A 22 -6.92 -14.76 -8.29
C TRP A 22 -8.05 -13.85 -8.79
N GLU A 23 -7.70 -12.78 -9.51
CA GLU A 23 -8.67 -11.87 -10.12
C GLU A 23 -9.55 -12.59 -11.14
N LYS A 24 -8.97 -13.45 -11.99
CA LYS A 24 -9.72 -14.25 -12.97
C LYS A 24 -10.75 -15.15 -12.30
N GLU A 25 -10.39 -15.81 -11.21
CA GLU A 25 -11.31 -16.68 -10.47
C GLU A 25 -12.46 -15.88 -9.85
N ALA A 26 -12.17 -14.72 -9.25
CA ALA A 26 -13.19 -13.84 -8.68
C ALA A 26 -14.17 -13.31 -9.73
N LEU A 27 -13.70 -12.95 -10.92
CA LEU A 27 -14.54 -12.50 -12.04
C LEU A 27 -15.50 -13.60 -12.54
N GLY A 28 -15.22 -14.88 -12.27
CA GLY A 28 -16.15 -15.97 -12.59
C GLY A 28 -17.52 -15.84 -11.91
N ALA A 29 -17.62 -15.07 -10.82
CA ALA A 29 -18.88 -14.79 -10.16
C ALA A 29 -19.81 -13.88 -10.99
N GLU A 30 -19.27 -13.07 -11.91
CA GLU A 30 -20.08 -12.22 -12.81
C GLU A 30 -21.00 -13.06 -13.71
N ALA A 31 -20.53 -14.23 -14.16
CA ALA A 31 -21.33 -15.18 -14.94
C ALA A 31 -22.53 -15.75 -14.17
N LYS A 32 -22.53 -15.63 -12.84
CA LYS A 32 -23.62 -16.05 -11.94
C LYS A 32 -24.51 -14.87 -11.52
N GLY A 33 -24.34 -13.69 -12.12
CA GLY A 33 -25.12 -12.49 -11.84
C GLY A 33 -24.63 -11.68 -10.63
N ALA A 34 -23.46 -12.01 -10.05
CA ALA A 34 -22.89 -11.22 -8.97
C ALA A 34 -22.16 -9.99 -9.52
N ARG A 35 -22.29 -8.84 -8.85
CA ARG A 35 -21.41 -7.69 -9.05
C ARG A 35 -20.05 -7.99 -8.41
N VAL A 36 -18.97 -7.87 -9.16
CA VAL A 36 -17.62 -8.12 -8.66
C VAL A 36 -16.83 -6.82 -8.60
N ALA A 37 -16.16 -6.58 -7.48
CA ALA A 37 -15.16 -5.53 -7.32
C ALA A 37 -13.84 -6.15 -6.87
N LEU A 38 -12.77 -5.90 -7.62
CA LEU A 38 -11.43 -6.42 -7.34
C LEU A 38 -10.63 -5.33 -6.64
N LEU A 39 -10.15 -5.62 -5.43
CA LEU A 39 -9.48 -4.63 -4.57
C LEU A 39 -7.98 -4.88 -4.57
N ARG A 40 -7.21 -4.08 -5.31
CA ARG A 40 -5.74 -4.18 -5.37
C ARG A 40 -5.13 -3.35 -4.26
N PHE A 41 -4.82 -3.99 -3.14
CA PHE A 41 -4.24 -3.32 -1.97
C PHE A 41 -2.78 -2.95 -2.18
N SER A 42 -2.45 -1.69 -1.91
CA SER A 42 -1.08 -1.28 -1.62
C SER A 42 -0.72 -1.56 -0.15
N VAL A 43 0.39 -1.01 0.35
CA VAL A 43 0.75 -1.21 1.76
C VAL A 43 -0.23 -0.47 2.66
N ILE A 44 -1.06 -1.22 3.39
CA ILE A 44 -2.00 -0.66 4.35
C ILE A 44 -1.28 -0.31 5.66
N LEU A 45 -1.38 0.94 6.07
CA LEU A 45 -0.82 1.47 7.32
C LEU A 45 -1.90 1.46 8.40
N GLY A 46 -1.65 0.69 9.46
CA GLY A 46 -2.47 0.64 10.67
C GLY A 46 -1.58 0.50 11.91
N LYS A 47 -2.04 1.02 13.05
CA LYS A 47 -1.29 1.04 14.32
C LYS A 47 -1.04 -0.38 14.85
N ASP A 48 -2.08 -1.21 14.82
CA ASP A 48 -2.11 -2.51 15.50
C ASP A 48 -1.81 -3.71 14.59
N GLY A 49 -1.35 -3.46 13.35
CA GLY A 49 -1.09 -4.54 12.41
C GLY A 49 -0.38 -4.13 11.13
N GLY A 50 -0.35 -5.07 10.18
CA GLY A 50 0.19 -4.84 8.85
C GLY A 50 1.69 -4.55 8.81
N ALA A 51 2.11 -3.85 7.77
CA ALA A 51 3.52 -3.51 7.56
C ALA A 51 4.04 -2.50 8.60
N LEU A 52 3.20 -1.54 9.00
CA LEU A 52 3.61 -0.50 9.95
C LEU A 52 3.99 -1.11 11.30
N ALA A 53 3.13 -1.93 11.91
CA ALA A 53 3.43 -2.59 13.18
C ALA A 53 4.72 -3.42 13.14
N LYS A 54 5.04 -4.05 12.00
CA LYS A 54 6.30 -4.81 11.80
C LYS A 54 7.53 -3.90 11.72
N MET A 55 7.38 -2.66 11.23
CA MET A 55 8.47 -1.69 11.15
C MET A 55 8.71 -0.96 12.49
N LEU A 56 7.67 -0.75 13.29
CA LEU A 56 7.75 0.04 14.53
C LEU A 56 8.85 -0.38 15.51
N PRO A 57 9.11 -1.67 15.81
CA PRO A 57 10.16 -2.06 16.74
C PRO A 57 11.54 -1.53 16.36
N ALA A 58 11.93 -1.66 15.09
CA ALA A 58 13.22 -1.17 14.61
C ALA A 58 13.34 0.35 14.77
N PHE A 59 12.28 1.10 14.43
CA PHE A 59 12.26 2.55 14.57
C PHE A 59 12.27 3.01 16.03
N LYS A 60 11.53 2.33 16.92
CA LYS A 60 11.52 2.61 18.37
C LYS A 60 12.87 2.35 19.02
N CYS A 61 13.62 1.36 18.53
CA CYS A 61 14.98 1.03 18.97
C CYS A 61 16.09 1.81 18.23
N PHE A 62 15.77 2.95 17.59
CA PHE A 62 16.75 3.79 16.86
C PHE A 62 17.47 3.10 15.69
N ALA A 63 16.98 1.94 15.25
CA ALA A 63 17.50 1.14 14.13
C ALA A 63 16.64 1.26 12.86
N GLY A 64 15.82 2.31 12.77
CA GLY A 64 14.95 2.57 11.62
C GLY A 64 15.67 3.25 10.46
N GLY A 65 15.15 3.06 9.24
CA GLY A 65 15.61 3.76 8.06
C GLY A 65 15.11 3.15 6.75
N PRO A 66 15.65 3.60 5.60
CA PRO A 66 15.20 3.12 4.30
C PRO A 66 15.57 1.65 4.07
N MET A 67 14.69 0.91 3.39
CA MET A 67 14.96 -0.47 2.96
C MET A 67 15.56 -0.48 1.54
N GLY A 68 16.56 -1.33 1.31
CA GLY A 68 17.24 -1.43 0.02
C GLY A 68 17.92 -0.11 -0.38
N SER A 69 17.68 0.35 -1.62
CA SER A 69 18.21 1.63 -2.10
C SER A 69 17.51 2.84 -1.45
N GLY A 70 16.26 2.65 -0.98
CA GLY A 70 15.38 3.72 -0.52
C GLY A 70 14.76 4.54 -1.67
N MET A 71 15.09 4.22 -2.92
CA MET A 71 14.60 4.93 -4.10
C MET A 71 13.35 4.29 -4.70
N GLN A 72 12.97 3.09 -4.27
CA GLN A 72 11.74 2.46 -4.71
C GLN A 72 10.52 3.33 -4.35
N TRP A 73 9.54 3.31 -5.24
CA TRP A 73 8.23 3.88 -4.97
C TRP A 73 7.48 3.02 -3.95
N PHE A 74 6.85 3.69 -3.00
CA PHE A 74 6.10 3.11 -1.90
C PHE A 74 4.67 3.65 -1.94
N SER A 75 3.78 2.84 -2.50
CA SER A 75 2.35 3.10 -2.48
C SER A 75 1.77 2.57 -1.17
N TRP A 76 0.96 3.40 -0.51
CA TRP A 76 0.44 3.12 0.81
C TRP A 76 -0.99 3.64 0.94
N MET A 77 -1.77 3.14 1.89
CA MET A 77 -3.09 3.67 2.23
C MET A 77 -3.32 3.62 3.73
N HIS A 78 -4.02 4.61 4.28
CA HIS A 78 -4.43 4.57 5.68
C HIS A 78 -5.55 3.53 5.88
N ILE A 79 -5.55 2.84 7.03
CA ILE A 79 -6.55 1.81 7.33
C ILE A 79 -8.00 2.34 7.36
N GLN A 80 -8.21 3.59 7.82
CA GLN A 80 -9.54 4.20 7.81
C GLN A 80 -10.01 4.54 6.39
N ASP A 81 -9.10 5.01 5.52
CA ASP A 81 -9.44 5.24 4.11
C ASP A 81 -9.77 3.92 3.41
N LEU A 82 -9.05 2.84 3.72
CA LEU A 82 -9.36 1.49 3.19
C LEU A 82 -10.81 1.11 3.53
N ALA A 83 -11.19 1.22 4.80
CA ALA A 83 -12.54 0.87 5.25
C ALA A 83 -13.62 1.72 4.56
N ALA A 84 -13.41 3.04 4.48
CA ALA A 84 -14.35 3.96 3.82
C ALA A 84 -14.47 3.68 2.31
N ALA A 85 -13.37 3.36 1.63
CA ALA A 85 -13.40 3.00 0.21
C ALA A 85 -14.13 1.67 -0.04
N VAL A 86 -13.95 0.68 0.85
CA VAL A 86 -14.72 -0.58 0.78
C VAL A 86 -16.20 -0.31 1.00
N GLU A 87 -16.57 0.48 2.00
CA GLU A 87 -17.96 0.86 2.27
C GLU A 87 -18.60 1.56 1.05
N MET A 88 -17.90 2.53 0.45
CA MET A 88 -18.35 3.22 -0.76
C MET A 88 -18.63 2.25 -1.92
N ILE A 89 -17.74 1.28 -2.16
CA ILE A 89 -17.92 0.26 -3.21
C ILE A 89 -19.10 -0.67 -2.88
N LEU A 90 -19.29 -1.01 -1.60
CA LEU A 90 -20.40 -1.88 -1.20
C LEU A 90 -21.75 -1.23 -1.46
N VAL A 91 -21.90 0.06 -1.13
CA VAL A 91 -23.18 0.79 -1.27
C VAL A 91 -23.45 1.32 -2.69
N ASN A 92 -22.42 1.49 -3.52
CA ASN A 92 -22.56 2.00 -4.88
C ASN A 92 -22.56 0.84 -5.91
N GLU A 93 -23.72 0.56 -6.50
CA GLU A 93 -23.91 -0.53 -7.47
C GLU A 93 -23.15 -0.34 -8.78
N ASP A 94 -22.82 0.90 -9.16
CA ASP A 94 -22.06 1.20 -10.38
C ASP A 94 -20.56 0.91 -10.22
N MET A 95 -20.08 0.78 -8.97
CA MET A 95 -18.69 0.48 -8.67
C MET A 95 -18.41 -1.03 -8.82
N LYS A 96 -18.00 -1.42 -10.03
CA LYS A 96 -17.61 -2.79 -10.40
C LYS A 96 -16.26 -2.86 -11.10
N GLY A 97 -15.61 -4.03 -11.12
CA GLY A 97 -14.28 -4.24 -11.70
C GLY A 97 -13.15 -3.86 -10.75
N THR A 98 -11.98 -3.54 -11.28
CA THR A 98 -10.76 -3.32 -10.49
C THR A 98 -10.65 -1.93 -9.89
N PHE A 99 -10.11 -1.84 -8.67
CA PHE A 99 -9.82 -0.61 -7.94
C PHE A 99 -8.42 -0.69 -7.29
N ASN A 100 -7.61 0.35 -7.44
CA ASN A 100 -6.36 0.48 -6.70
C ASN A 100 -6.62 1.11 -5.33
N PHE A 101 -6.25 0.41 -4.28
CA PHE A 101 -6.37 0.86 -2.90
C PHE A 101 -5.03 1.40 -2.42
N CYS A 102 -4.79 2.65 -2.77
CA CYS A 102 -3.63 3.45 -2.40
C CYS A 102 -4.05 4.90 -2.19
N SER A 103 -3.26 5.63 -1.43
CA SER A 103 -3.32 7.08 -1.32
C SER A 103 -2.95 7.72 -2.68
N PRO A 104 -3.51 8.91 -3.02
CA PRO A 104 -3.18 9.61 -4.26
C PRO A 104 -1.72 10.07 -4.38
N HIS A 105 -0.94 10.00 -3.29
CA HIS A 105 0.43 10.51 -3.24
C HIS A 105 1.41 9.38 -2.86
N PRO A 106 1.85 8.55 -3.84
CA PRO A 106 2.90 7.57 -3.61
C PRO A 106 4.22 8.26 -3.26
N GLU A 107 4.96 7.68 -2.32
CA GLU A 107 6.17 8.27 -1.77
C GLU A 107 7.42 7.51 -2.21
N ARG A 108 8.58 8.16 -2.16
CA ARG A 108 9.85 7.40 -2.20
C ARG A 108 10.10 6.78 -0.83
N HIS A 109 10.63 5.56 -0.78
CA HIS A 109 10.80 4.86 0.49
C HIS A 109 11.69 5.61 1.50
N HIS A 110 12.73 6.33 1.06
CA HIS A 110 13.54 7.18 1.95
C HIS A 110 12.72 8.33 2.57
N HIS A 111 11.77 8.90 1.81
CA HIS A 111 10.85 9.91 2.31
C HIS A 111 9.89 9.32 3.33
N PHE A 112 9.35 8.12 3.05
CA PHE A 112 8.54 7.36 4.00
C PHE A 112 9.27 7.12 5.33
N ALA A 113 10.48 6.54 5.27
CA ALA A 113 11.28 6.24 6.44
C ALA A 113 11.60 7.51 7.26
N LYS A 114 11.98 8.60 6.60
CA LYS A 114 12.24 9.89 7.26
C LYS A 114 11.00 10.43 7.95
N THR A 115 9.82 10.31 7.33
CA THR A 115 8.56 10.78 7.89
C THR A 115 8.13 9.94 9.09
N LEU A 116 8.30 8.62 9.02
CA LEU A 116 8.06 7.72 10.15
C LEU A 116 8.98 8.00 11.34
N GLY A 117 10.28 8.20 11.09
CA GLY A 117 11.22 8.60 12.14
C GLY A 117 10.80 9.90 12.81
N LYS A 118 10.45 10.93 12.03
CA LYS A 118 9.95 12.20 12.55
C LYS A 118 8.69 12.04 13.40
N ALA A 119 7.72 11.24 12.94
CA ALA A 119 6.48 11.00 13.67
C ALA A 119 6.74 10.35 15.05
N LEU A 120 7.77 9.50 15.16
CA LEU A 120 8.16 8.85 16.41
C LEU A 120 9.17 9.66 17.25
N GLY A 121 9.66 10.80 16.76
CA GLY A 121 10.76 11.52 17.39
C GLY A 121 12.07 10.71 17.43
N ARG A 122 12.37 9.97 16.36
CA ARG A 122 13.53 9.08 16.22
C ARG A 122 14.29 9.32 14.90
N PRO A 123 15.62 9.13 14.87
CA PRO A 123 16.37 9.15 13.62
C PRO A 123 15.97 7.97 12.72
N ALA A 124 16.04 8.16 11.41
CA ALA A 124 15.65 7.15 10.41
C ALA A 124 16.63 7.11 9.22
N PHE A 125 17.91 6.88 9.50
CA PHE A 125 18.97 6.86 8.48
C PHE A 125 19.62 5.47 8.30
N LEU A 126 19.32 4.50 9.17
CA LEU A 126 19.94 3.18 9.09
C LEU A 126 19.34 2.40 7.92
N LYS A 127 20.11 2.27 6.84
CA LYS A 127 19.67 1.52 5.66
C LYS A 127 19.62 0.03 5.98
N MET A 128 18.47 -0.61 5.76
CA MET A 128 18.33 -2.07 5.86
C MET A 128 18.68 -2.70 4.50
N PRO A 129 19.78 -3.47 4.38
CA PRO A 129 20.14 -4.11 3.13
C PRO A 129 19.07 -5.11 2.68
N ALA A 130 18.85 -5.20 1.37
CA ALA A 130 17.83 -6.07 0.80
C ALA A 130 17.97 -7.54 1.23
N PHE A 131 19.21 -8.06 1.29
CA PHE A 131 19.46 -9.45 1.68
C PHE A 131 19.08 -9.73 3.15
N VAL A 132 19.28 -8.76 4.04
CA VAL A 132 18.89 -8.88 5.45
C VAL A 132 17.37 -8.89 5.57
N LEU A 133 16.70 -8.00 4.83
CA LEU A 133 15.24 -7.92 4.81
C LEU A 133 14.60 -9.23 4.34
N LYS A 134 15.10 -9.80 3.23
CA LYS A 134 14.64 -11.10 2.72
C LYS A 134 14.85 -12.23 3.72
N ARG A 135 15.95 -12.21 4.49
CA ARG A 135 16.22 -13.23 5.50
C ARG A 135 15.28 -13.15 6.71
N ILE A 136 14.89 -11.93 7.12
CA ILE A 136 14.00 -11.72 8.27
C ILE A 136 12.53 -11.92 7.89
N MET A 137 12.13 -11.44 6.70
CA MET A 137 10.73 -11.36 6.29
C MET A 137 10.32 -12.41 5.25
N GLY A 138 11.24 -13.22 4.73
CA GLY A 138 10.98 -14.16 3.65
C GLY A 138 10.49 -13.45 2.39
N GLU A 139 9.46 -14.00 1.76
CA GLU A 139 8.82 -13.47 0.53
C GLU A 139 8.21 -12.08 0.74
N LEU A 140 7.80 -11.73 1.96
CA LEU A 140 7.33 -10.37 2.28
C LEU A 140 8.44 -9.34 2.12
N GLY A 141 9.71 -9.75 2.24
CA GLY A 141 10.86 -8.90 1.95
C GLY A 141 10.89 -8.46 0.48
N ASP A 142 10.50 -9.32 -0.45
CA ASP A 142 10.43 -8.96 -1.87
C ASP A 142 9.31 -7.95 -2.15
N VAL A 143 8.16 -8.10 -1.48
CA VAL A 143 7.05 -7.12 -1.56
C VAL A 143 7.48 -5.75 -1.03
N MET A 144 8.22 -5.71 0.07
CA MET A 144 8.71 -4.44 0.67
C MET A 144 9.83 -3.78 -0.15
N LEU A 145 10.52 -4.55 -0.99
CA LEU A 145 11.55 -4.06 -1.91
C LEU A 145 10.99 -3.73 -3.30
N ALA A 146 9.76 -4.16 -3.61
CA ALA A 146 9.10 -3.85 -4.85
C ALA A 146 8.90 -2.34 -5.00
N SER A 147 9.06 -1.84 -6.22
CA SER A 147 8.83 -0.44 -6.55
C SER A 147 7.54 -0.32 -7.33
N GLN A 148 6.46 0.13 -6.68
CA GLN A 148 5.16 0.33 -7.32
C GLN A 148 4.68 1.75 -7.04
N ARG A 149 4.43 2.51 -8.12
CA ARG A 149 3.92 3.88 -8.07
C ARG A 149 2.46 3.90 -8.51
N CYS A 150 1.60 3.32 -7.68
CA CYS A 150 0.18 3.20 -7.97
C CYS A 150 -0.58 4.47 -7.59
N VAL A 151 -1.68 4.73 -8.31
CA VAL A 151 -2.65 5.77 -7.98
C VAL A 151 -4.08 5.24 -8.01
N PRO A 152 -5.00 5.79 -7.19
CA PRO A 152 -6.37 5.31 -7.03
C PRO A 152 -7.33 6.00 -8.01
N GLN A 153 -7.02 5.97 -9.31
CA GLN A 153 -7.71 6.79 -10.32
C GLN A 153 -9.22 6.54 -10.32
N LYS A 154 -9.63 5.27 -10.16
CA LYS A 154 -11.05 4.92 -10.20
C LYS A 154 -11.81 5.35 -8.95
N LEU A 155 -11.21 5.25 -7.77
CA LEU A 155 -11.80 5.78 -6.53
C LEU A 155 -12.00 7.30 -6.65
N GLN A 156 -10.99 8.02 -7.13
CA GLN A 156 -11.06 9.47 -7.35
C GLN A 156 -12.15 9.85 -8.37
N ARG A 157 -12.28 9.10 -9.48
CA ARG A 157 -13.34 9.33 -10.48
C ARG A 157 -14.75 9.15 -9.93
N HIS A 158 -14.93 8.30 -8.92
CA HIS A 158 -16.21 8.13 -8.24
C HIS A 158 -16.43 9.16 -7.11
N GLY A 159 -15.49 10.09 -6.89
CA GLY A 159 -15.60 11.10 -5.86
C GLY A 159 -15.20 10.63 -4.47
N PHE A 160 -14.41 9.56 -4.34
CA PHE A 160 -13.90 9.14 -3.03
C PHE A 160 -12.99 10.22 -2.44
N GLU A 161 -13.34 10.69 -1.24
CA GLU A 161 -12.55 11.67 -0.49
C GLU A 161 -11.67 10.96 0.53
N PHE A 162 -10.35 11.09 0.38
CA PHE A 162 -9.39 10.54 1.32
C PHE A 162 -9.33 11.40 2.57
N GLN A 163 -9.49 10.79 3.75
CA GLN A 163 -9.26 11.44 5.03
C GLN A 163 -7.76 11.64 5.29
N TYR A 164 -6.92 10.70 4.82
CA TYR A 164 -5.47 10.76 5.02
C TYR A 164 -4.67 10.64 3.71
N PRO A 165 -4.81 11.61 2.79
CA PRO A 165 -4.07 11.59 1.52
C PRO A 165 -2.56 11.86 1.71
N VAL A 166 -2.18 12.51 2.80
CA VAL A 166 -0.78 12.93 3.06
C VAL A 166 -0.17 12.07 4.15
N LEU A 167 1.00 11.47 3.86
CA LEU A 167 1.67 10.50 4.74
C LEU A 167 1.93 11.05 6.14
N LYS A 168 2.34 12.32 6.24
CA LYS A 168 2.60 12.98 7.53
C LYS A 168 1.36 12.95 8.43
N ASN A 169 0.18 13.22 7.86
CA ASN A 169 -1.07 13.26 8.61
C ASN A 169 -1.52 11.84 8.99
N ALA A 170 -1.41 10.90 8.05
CA ALA A 170 -1.70 9.48 8.29
C ALA A 170 -0.86 8.91 9.45
N LEU A 171 0.47 9.10 9.41
CA LEU A 171 1.36 8.65 10.47
C LEU A 171 1.14 9.40 11.80
N GLY A 172 0.80 10.68 11.73
CA GLY A 172 0.42 11.47 12.90
C GLY A 172 -0.79 10.87 13.61
N ASN A 173 -1.85 10.52 12.87
CA ASN A 173 -3.02 9.84 13.42
C ASN A 173 -2.67 8.47 13.99
N LEU A 174 -1.95 7.62 13.24
CA LEU A 174 -1.66 6.25 13.66
C LEU A 174 -0.75 6.15 14.89
N LEU A 175 0.09 7.17 15.16
CA LEU A 175 1.17 7.07 16.15
C LEU A 175 1.03 8.01 17.34
N ASN A 176 0.21 9.07 17.25
CA ASN A 176 0.07 10.09 18.29
C ASN A 176 -1.32 10.14 18.94
N GLU A 177 -2.01 9.00 19.00
CA GLU A 177 -3.05 8.76 20.00
C GLU A 177 -2.45 8.22 21.29
#